data_AF-A0A2U3KBL9-F1
#
_entry.id   AF-A0A2U3KBL9-F1
#
_cell.length_a   1.000
_cell.length_b   1.000
_cell.length_c   1.000
_cell.angle_alpha   90.00
_cell.angle_beta   90.00
_cell.angle_gamma   90.00
#
_symmetry.space_group_name_H-M   'P 1'
#
loop_
_entity.id
_entity.type
_entity.pdbx_description
1 polymer ?
#
loop_
_entity_poly.entity_id
_entity_poly.type
_entity_poly.pdbx_seq_one_letter_code
_entity_poly.pdbx_strand_id
1 'polypeptide(L)'
;MNQQFRMVKQMIDMQRASSDGMINSMIMMWDQTGSFLEGAAWLPEEGRKALKQWIDMNKKACENLKNAIDSGYSSMEGFCGATAQKEERHAA
;
A
#
# COMPACT_ATOMS: atom_id res chain seq x y z
N MET A 1 -3.56 -28.34 -2.48
CA MET A 1 -2.64 -27.24 -2.05
C MET A 1 -1.62 -27.74 -1.01
N ASN A 2 -0.35 -27.89 -1.43
CA ASN A 2 0.76 -28.35 -0.60
C ASN A 2 1.09 -27.39 0.56
N GLN A 3 1.59 -27.91 1.69
CA GLN A 3 1.89 -27.13 2.91
C GLN A 3 2.86 -25.97 2.65
N GLN A 4 3.80 -26.14 1.71
CA GLN A 4 4.72 -25.09 1.25
C GLN A 4 3.98 -23.86 0.70
N PHE A 5 2.97 -24.05 -0.15
CA PHE A 5 2.19 -22.95 -0.73
C PHE A 5 1.35 -22.21 0.32
N ARG A 6 0.84 -22.91 1.34
CA ARG A 6 0.13 -22.26 2.45
C ARG A 6 1.05 -21.34 3.25
N MET A 7 2.26 -21.77 3.56
CA MET A 7 3.24 -20.95 4.29
C MET A 7 3.66 -19.72 3.48
N VAL A 8 3.92 -19.89 2.17
CA VAL A 8 4.24 -18.77 1.27
C VAL A 8 3.10 -17.77 1.20
N LYS A 9 1.84 -18.24 1.03
CA LYS A 9 0.67 -17.34 1.04
C LYS A 9 0.55 -16.56 2.35
N GLN A 10 0.73 -17.22 3.50
CA GLN A 10 0.67 -16.53 4.80
C GLN A 10 1.73 -15.44 4.95
N MET A 11 2.97 -15.67 4.49
CA MET A 11 4.01 -14.64 4.53
C MET A 11 3.68 -13.45 3.62
N ILE A 12 3.17 -13.73 2.42
CA ILE A 12 2.72 -12.71 1.46
C ILE A 12 1.59 -11.86 2.07
N ASP A 13 0.58 -12.51 2.64
CA ASP A 13 -0.56 -11.84 3.28
C ASP A 13 -0.11 -10.96 4.47
N MET A 14 0.85 -11.45 5.27
CA MET A 14 1.43 -10.70 6.39
C MET A 14 2.19 -9.45 5.89
N GLN A 15 3.01 -9.60 4.86
CA GLN A 15 3.74 -8.48 4.27
C GLN A 15 2.78 -7.45 3.67
N ARG A 16 1.67 -7.89 3.07
CA ARG A 16 0.62 -7.01 2.54
C ARG A 16 -0.02 -6.18 3.65
N ALA A 17 -0.44 -6.84 4.73
CA ALA A 17 -1.05 -6.16 5.87
C ALA A 17 -0.08 -5.14 6.51
N SER A 18 1.19 -5.48 6.63
CA SER A 18 2.24 -4.58 7.15
C SER A 18 2.40 -3.33 6.27
N SER A 19 2.53 -3.51 4.95
CA SER A 19 2.63 -2.40 4.00
C SER A 19 1.39 -1.50 4.02
N ASP A 20 0.19 -2.09 4.07
CA ASP A 20 -1.07 -1.35 4.15
C ASP A 20 -1.15 -0.51 5.43
N GLY A 21 -0.79 -1.09 6.58
CA GLY A 21 -0.74 -0.36 7.84
C GLY A 21 0.22 0.82 7.80
N MET A 22 1.41 0.63 7.23
CA MET A 22 2.41 1.70 7.09
C MET A 22 1.93 2.83 6.16
N ILE A 23 1.35 2.49 5.01
CA ILE A 23 0.86 3.47 4.04
C ILE A 23 -0.30 4.28 4.62
N ASN A 24 -1.26 3.62 5.27
CA ASN A 24 -2.38 4.30 5.93
C ASN A 24 -1.87 5.24 7.04
N SER A 25 -0.86 4.82 7.79
CA SER A 25 -0.23 5.67 8.82
C SER A 25 0.43 6.92 8.21
N MET A 26 1.11 6.77 7.07
CA MET A 26 1.68 7.93 6.35
C MET A 26 0.59 8.88 5.85
N ILE A 27 -0.51 8.38 5.28
CA ILE A 27 -1.63 9.22 4.84
C ILE A 27 -2.22 10.02 6.01
N MET A 28 -2.46 9.36 7.14
CA MET A 28 -2.96 10.04 8.35
C MET A 28 -2.01 11.13 8.86
N MET A 29 -0.69 10.89 8.82
CA MET A 29 0.31 11.90 9.18
C MET A 29 0.24 13.13 8.25
N TRP A 30 0.06 12.91 6.94
CA TRP A 30 -0.10 14.00 5.98
C TRP A 30 -1.40 14.79 6.20
N ASP A 31 -2.50 14.13 6.54
CA ASP A 31 -3.76 14.80 6.91
C ASP A 31 -3.63 15.66 8.17
N GLN A 32 -2.95 15.12 9.19
CA GLN A 32 -2.66 15.87 10.41
C GLN A 32 -1.77 17.09 10.12
N THR A 33 -0.77 16.93 9.24
CA THR A 33 0.08 18.03 8.80
C THR A 33 -0.72 19.10 8.06
N GLY A 34 -1.64 18.70 7.17
CA GLY A 34 -2.55 19.62 6.49
C GLY A 34 -3.40 20.43 7.46
N SER A 35 -4.00 19.76 8.44
CA SER A 35 -4.82 20.39 9.49
C SER A 35 -4.01 21.38 10.33
N PHE A 36 -2.77 21.02 10.70
CA PHE A 36 -1.87 21.92 11.41
C PHE A 36 -1.55 23.19 10.60
N LEU A 37 -1.31 23.04 9.30
CA LEU A 37 -1.02 24.17 8.42
C LEU A 37 -2.23 25.08 8.18
N GLU A 38 -3.46 24.58 8.30
CA GLU A 38 -4.66 25.43 8.24
C GLU A 38 -4.73 26.40 9.41
N GLY A 39 -4.36 25.96 10.62
CA GLY A 39 -4.29 26.81 11.81
C GLY A 39 -3.09 27.76 11.87
N ALA A 40 -2.12 27.65 10.95
CA ALA A 40 -0.89 28.43 10.98
C ALA A 40 -1.11 29.88 10.52
N ALA A 41 -1.39 30.79 11.45
CA ALA A 41 -1.58 32.23 11.16
C ALA A 41 -0.29 32.94 10.67
N TRP A 42 0.87 32.35 10.94
CA TRP A 42 2.18 32.89 10.52
C TRP A 42 2.52 32.58 9.06
N LEU A 43 1.74 31.73 8.39
CA LEU A 43 2.02 31.27 7.04
C LEU A 43 1.30 32.13 5.99
N PRO A 44 2.05 32.80 5.08
CA PRO A 44 1.46 33.54 3.96
C PRO A 44 0.61 32.62 3.07
N GLU A 45 -0.39 33.19 2.39
CA GLU A 45 -1.34 32.44 1.57
C GLU A 45 -0.67 31.59 0.49
N GLU A 46 0.35 32.13 -0.18
CA GLU A 46 1.09 31.42 -1.22
C GLU A 46 1.87 30.22 -0.67
N GLY A 47 2.52 30.38 0.49
CA GLY A 47 3.20 29.28 1.18
C GLY A 47 2.22 28.18 1.64
N ARG A 48 1.03 28.60 2.12
CA ARG A 48 -0.05 27.67 2.49
C ARG A 48 -0.52 26.85 1.28
N LYS A 49 -0.69 27.50 0.13
CA LYS A 49 -1.08 26.83 -1.11
C LYS A 49 -0.01 25.84 -1.57
N ALA A 50 1.26 26.24 -1.57
CA ALA A 50 2.37 25.37 -1.95
C ALA A 50 2.48 24.13 -1.05
N LEU A 51 2.35 24.29 0.27
CA LEU A 51 2.39 23.17 1.20
C LEU A 51 1.17 22.24 1.07
N LYS A 52 -0.04 22.79 0.85
CA LYS A 52 -1.23 21.96 0.57
C LYS A 52 -1.04 21.12 -0.69
N GLN A 53 -0.57 21.73 -1.77
CA GLN A 53 -0.27 20.99 -3.01
C GLN A 53 0.78 19.90 -2.77
N TRP A 54 1.83 20.19 -1.99
CA TRP A 54 2.84 19.21 -1.65
C TRP A 54 2.29 18.04 -0.82
N ILE A 55 1.42 18.32 0.16
CA ILE A 55 0.72 17.30 0.96
C ILE A 55 -0.13 16.41 0.06
N ASP A 56 -0.94 17.01 -0.82
CA ASP A 56 -1.80 16.26 -1.74
C ASP A 56 -0.99 15.38 -2.68
N MET A 57 0.15 15.87 -3.18
CA MET A 57 1.08 15.08 -3.99
C MET A 57 1.65 13.88 -3.22
N ASN A 58 2.04 14.06 -1.95
CA ASN A 58 2.55 12.97 -1.12
C ASN A 58 1.48 11.93 -0.80
N LYS A 59 0.24 12.36 -0.51
CA LYS A 59 -0.90 11.46 -0.32
C LYS A 59 -1.16 10.63 -1.58
N LYS A 60 -1.19 11.28 -2.75
CA LYS A 60 -1.35 10.59 -4.04
C LYS A 60 -0.20 9.61 -4.32
N ALA A 61 1.03 9.95 -3.94
CA ALA A 61 2.16 9.03 -4.06
C ALA A 61 1.98 7.79 -3.17
N CYS A 62 1.46 7.95 -1.95
CA CYS A 62 1.11 6.84 -1.06
C CYS A 62 0.02 5.94 -1.64
N GLU A 63 -1.04 6.53 -2.22
CA GLU A 63 -2.11 5.78 -2.91
C GLU A 63 -1.57 5.00 -4.13
N ASN A 64 -0.72 5.63 -4.94
CA ASN A 64 -0.07 4.96 -6.07
C ASN A 64 0.81 3.78 -5.62
N LEU A 65 1.57 3.96 -4.53
CA LEU A 65 2.37 2.90 -3.93
C LEU A 65 1.48 1.74 -3.47
N LYS A 66 0.36 2.04 -2.81
CA LYS A 66 -0.63 1.03 -2.40
C LYS A 66 -1.14 0.23 -3.59
N ASN A 67 -1.56 0.92 -4.66
CA ASN A 67 -2.05 0.26 -5.87
C ASN A 67 -0.98 -0.64 -6.53
N ALA A 68 0.28 -0.18 -6.56
CA ALA A 68 1.38 -0.98 -7.10
C ALA A 68 1.64 -2.24 -6.25
N ILE A 69 1.61 -2.10 -4.93
CA ILE A 69 1.76 -3.20 -3.98
C ILE A 69 0.60 -4.20 -4.12
N ASP A 70 -0.64 -3.72 -4.16
CA ASP A 70 -1.84 -4.55 -4.31
C ASP A 70 -1.83 -5.33 -5.64
N SER A 71 -1.39 -4.70 -6.73
CA SER A 71 -1.21 -5.35 -8.03
C SER A 71 -0.12 -6.44 -7.99
N GLY A 72 1.02 -6.16 -7.34
CA GLY A 72 2.09 -7.12 -7.12
C GLY A 72 1.63 -8.34 -6.34
N TYR A 73 0.87 -8.12 -5.26
CA TYR A 73 0.29 -9.21 -4.46
C TYR A 73 -0.70 -10.05 -5.26
N SER A 74 -1.63 -9.41 -5.99
CA SER A 74 -2.58 -10.14 -6.83
C SER A 74 -1.88 -10.99 -7.89
N SER A 75 -0.76 -10.51 -8.43
CA SER A 75 0.07 -11.27 -9.38
C SER A 75 0.73 -12.49 -8.72
N MET A 76 1.32 -12.31 -7.53
CA MET A 76 1.93 -13.41 -6.77
C MET A 76 0.91 -14.48 -6.36
N GLU A 77 -0.28 -14.08 -5.94
CA GLU A 77 -1.38 -15.01 -5.63
C GLU A 77 -1.81 -15.80 -6.87
N GLY A 78 -1.93 -15.14 -8.02
CA GLY A 78 -2.22 -15.78 -9.30
C GLY A 78 -1.17 -16.83 -9.68
N PHE A 79 0.13 -16.52 -9.53
CA PHE A 79 1.21 -17.48 -9.76
C PHE A 79 1.12 -18.69 -8.81
N CYS A 80 0.91 -18.45 -7.52
CA CYS A 80 0.80 -19.49 -6.50
C CYS A 80 -0.39 -20.44 -6.78
N GLY A 81 -1.53 -19.88 -7.20
CA GLY A 81 -2.70 -20.65 -7.62
C GLY A 81 -2.48 -21.45 -8.90
N ALA A 82 -1.85 -20.85 -9.91
CA ALA A 82 -1.54 -21.50 -11.18
C ALA A 82 -0.53 -22.66 -11.02
N THR A 83 0.49 -22.49 -10.16
CA THR A 83 1.45 -23.56 -9.88
C THR A 83 0.81 -24.71 -9.10
N ALA A 84 -0.06 -24.41 -8.13
CA ALA A 84 -0.79 -25.44 -7.39
C ALA A 84 -1.68 -26.32 -8.30
N GLN A 85 -2.37 -25.72 -9.29
CA GLN A 85 -3.19 -26.47 -10.25
C GLN A 85 -2.36 -27.35 -11.21
N LYS A 86 -1.18 -26.89 -11.63
CA LYS A 86 -0.28 -27.69 -12.48
C LYS A 86 0.23 -28.94 -11.77
N GLU A 87 0.58 -28.84 -10.49
CA GLU A 87 1.02 -29.99 -9.70
C GLU A 87 -0.11 -31.02 -9.50
N GLU A 88 -1.34 -30.57 -9.22
CA GLU A 88 -2.49 -31.47 -9.04
C GLU A 88 -2.88 -32.20 -10.35
N ARG A 89 -2.68 -31.58 -11.53
CA ARG A 89 -2.87 -32.24 -12.84
C ARG A 89 -1.77 -33.22 -13.23
N HIS A 90 -0.54 -33.05 -12.74
CA HIS A 90 0.55 -33.99 -13.00
C HIS A 90 0.55 -35.19 -12.04
N ALA A 91 -0.17 -35.07 -10.91
CA ALA A 91 -0.29 -36.12 -9.90
C ALA A 91 -1.52 -37.03 -10.10
N ALA A 92 -2.42 -36.71 -11.04
CA ALA A 92 -3.63 -37.47 -11.38
C ALA A 92 -3.49 -38.17 -12.74
#